data_AF-A0A0E3SS50-F1
#
_entry.id   AF-A0A0E3SS50-F1
#
_cell.length_a   1.000
_cell.length_b   1.000
_cell.length_c   1.000
_cell.angle_alpha   90.00
_cell.angle_beta   90.00
_cell.angle_gamma   90.00
#
_symmetry.space_group_name_H-M   'P 1'
#
loop_
_entity.id
_entity.type
_entity.pdbx_description
1 polymer ?
#
loop_
_entity_poly.entity_id
_entity_poly.type
_entity_poly.pdbx_seq_one_letter_code
_entity_poly.pdbx_strand_id
1 'polypeptide(L)'
;MEEIPIESWPNIGFDQPDEEIAAIYRMEQLIVPIPKVAQNIRNLITRLEICHFKFEHHVLRIIEAIGSMKLDIHPDLIGSAHPKCGEDAWREDKTGRSRKGQEYIWVLKAWVAGEKPPEDDPRGIPENLFEEVYNSLGQRNKYKEALVLALVDRLLWNFETERKELERHFEALIYQIDRTDICHYAFPKNLEKMIKAIGKLKPATDFEGCGSHDEEHQIMALHYVMELNAWLHGEMSETGKLLGEKTLLKEWLVSCLAKTIKELAWFEEKIPESSGLGETNN
;
A
#
# COMPACT_ATOMS: atom_id res chain seq x y z
N MET A 1 29.49 -4.54 -18.18
CA MET A 1 28.18 -4.92 -17.58
C MET A 1 27.28 -3.75 -17.81
N GLU A 2 26.12 -4.00 -18.40
CA GLU A 2 25.06 -2.99 -18.49
C GLU A 2 24.52 -2.76 -17.08
N GLU A 3 24.35 -1.51 -16.68
CA GLU A 3 23.86 -1.14 -15.36
C GLU A 3 22.34 -1.36 -15.32
N ILE A 4 21.86 -2.20 -14.40
CA ILE A 4 20.42 -2.48 -14.26
C ILE A 4 19.81 -1.41 -13.34
N PRO A 5 18.81 -0.64 -13.82
CA PRO A 5 18.23 0.44 -13.03
C PRO A 5 17.32 -0.11 -11.92
N ILE A 6 17.69 0.13 -10.67
CA ILE A 6 16.93 -0.27 -9.48
C ILE A 6 15.71 0.64 -9.23
N GLU A 7 15.78 1.89 -9.71
CA GLU A 7 14.69 2.86 -9.65
C GLU A 7 13.38 2.38 -10.30
N SER A 8 13.44 1.35 -11.15
CA SER A 8 12.28 0.67 -11.74
C SER A 8 11.50 -0.21 -10.74
N TRP A 9 11.99 -0.40 -9.52
CA TRP A 9 11.40 -1.25 -8.47
C TRP A 9 11.20 -0.52 -7.13
N PRO A 10 10.60 0.68 -7.13
CA PRO A 10 10.63 1.58 -5.97
C PRO A 10 9.87 1.04 -4.75
N ASN A 11 8.92 0.14 -4.94
CA ASN A 11 8.08 -0.40 -3.86
C ASN A 11 8.67 -1.63 -3.14
N ILE A 12 9.70 -2.24 -3.69
CA ILE A 12 10.34 -3.44 -3.10
C ILE A 12 11.79 -3.19 -2.68
N GLY A 13 12.31 -1.97 -2.88
CA GLY A 13 13.38 -1.40 -2.05
C GLY A 13 14.72 -2.13 -2.11
N PHE A 14 15.18 -2.53 -3.28
CA PHE A 14 16.48 -3.19 -3.44
C PHE A 14 17.65 -2.22 -3.36
N ASP A 15 18.77 -2.69 -2.80
CA ASP A 15 20.07 -2.00 -2.90
C ASP A 15 20.86 -2.42 -4.14
N GLN A 16 20.66 -3.67 -4.62
CA GLN A 16 21.31 -4.24 -5.79
C GLN A 16 20.38 -5.24 -6.51
N PRO A 17 20.51 -5.42 -7.84
CA PRO A 17 19.67 -6.34 -8.59
C PRO A 17 20.12 -7.78 -8.34
N ASP A 18 19.17 -8.66 -8.03
CA ASP A 18 19.43 -10.10 -7.96
C ASP A 18 19.33 -10.78 -9.34
N GLU A 19 19.55 -12.10 -9.36
CA GLU A 19 19.50 -12.92 -10.57
C GLU A 19 18.15 -12.85 -11.30
N GLU A 20 17.06 -12.75 -10.52
CA GLU A 20 15.68 -12.72 -11.01
C GLU A 20 15.39 -11.36 -11.67
N ILE A 21 15.77 -10.26 -11.02
CA ILE A 21 15.70 -8.90 -11.60
C ILE A 21 16.57 -8.81 -12.85
N ALA A 22 17.77 -9.40 -12.85
CA ALA A 22 18.62 -9.43 -14.02
C ALA A 22 18.00 -10.23 -15.19
N ALA A 23 17.30 -11.33 -14.90
CA ALA A 23 16.58 -12.09 -15.91
C ALA A 23 15.40 -11.28 -16.51
N ILE A 24 14.60 -10.64 -15.65
CA ILE A 24 13.50 -9.77 -16.08
C ILE A 24 14.02 -8.61 -16.93
N TYR A 25 15.14 -7.99 -16.54
CA TYR A 25 15.76 -6.91 -17.32
C TYR A 25 16.21 -7.40 -18.70
N ARG A 26 16.79 -8.60 -18.82
CA ARG A 26 17.12 -9.18 -20.13
C ARG A 26 15.89 -9.41 -21.01
N MET A 27 14.77 -9.86 -20.43
CA MET A 27 13.51 -9.99 -21.17
C MET A 27 13.02 -8.62 -21.66
N GLU A 28 13.12 -7.59 -20.82
CA GLU A 28 12.76 -6.22 -21.19
C GLU A 28 13.52 -5.74 -22.42
N GLN A 29 14.85 -5.96 -22.47
CA GLN A 29 15.68 -5.56 -23.61
C GLN A 29 15.28 -6.23 -24.93
N LEU A 30 14.70 -7.45 -24.89
CA LEU A 30 14.21 -8.15 -26.08
C LEU A 30 12.88 -7.59 -26.61
N ILE A 31 12.15 -6.83 -25.80
CA ILE A 31 10.81 -6.30 -26.11
C ILE A 31 10.87 -4.89 -26.71
N VAL A 32 11.94 -4.13 -26.45
CA VAL A 32 12.04 -2.70 -26.79
C VAL A 32 11.71 -2.44 -28.27
N PRO A 33 10.80 -1.47 -28.58
CA PRO A 33 10.15 -0.53 -27.67
C PRO A 33 8.93 -1.12 -26.93
N ILE A 34 8.82 -0.82 -25.62
CA ILE A 34 7.71 -1.28 -24.77
C ILE A 34 6.44 -0.46 -25.08
N PRO A 35 5.31 -1.09 -25.45
CA PRO A 35 4.05 -0.38 -25.70
C PRO A 35 3.55 0.39 -24.47
N LYS A 36 2.89 1.55 -24.70
CA LYS A 36 2.41 2.42 -23.62
C LYS A 36 1.48 1.72 -22.62
N VAL A 37 0.63 0.81 -23.10
CA VAL A 37 -0.25 0.02 -22.24
C VAL A 37 0.54 -0.86 -21.27
N ALA A 38 1.62 -1.48 -21.74
CA ALA A 38 2.47 -2.33 -20.90
C ALA A 38 3.28 -1.49 -19.89
N GLN A 39 3.78 -0.31 -20.28
CA GLN A 39 4.41 0.62 -19.35
C GLN A 39 3.46 1.04 -18.23
N ASN A 40 2.19 1.31 -18.55
CA ASN A 40 1.20 1.69 -17.56
C ASN A 40 0.82 0.52 -16.64
N ILE A 41 0.73 -0.72 -17.15
CA ILE A 41 0.55 -1.92 -16.33
C ILE A 41 1.76 -2.11 -15.39
N ARG A 42 2.98 -1.95 -15.91
CA ARG A 42 4.21 -2.03 -15.12
C ARG A 42 4.24 -1.00 -13.99
N ASN A 43 3.74 0.22 -14.22
CA ASN A 43 3.58 1.25 -13.20
C ASN A 43 2.54 0.84 -12.12
N LEU A 44 1.43 0.19 -12.50
CA LEU A 44 0.51 -0.36 -11.49
C LEU A 44 1.17 -1.42 -10.62
N ILE A 45 1.99 -2.29 -11.22
CA ILE A 45 2.77 -3.29 -10.47
C ILE A 45 3.68 -2.61 -9.44
N THR A 46 4.40 -1.54 -9.82
CA THR A 46 5.26 -0.79 -8.87
C THR A 46 4.53 -0.07 -7.75
N ARG A 47 3.20 -0.03 -7.77
CA ARG A 47 2.38 0.64 -6.74
C ARG A 47 1.65 -0.36 -5.86
N LEU A 48 1.91 -1.65 -6.01
CA LEU A 48 1.37 -2.66 -5.13
C LEU A 48 1.99 -2.53 -3.74
N GLU A 49 1.13 -2.62 -2.74
CA GLU A 49 1.45 -2.65 -1.33
C GLU A 49 0.64 -3.79 -0.71
N ILE A 50 1.31 -4.77 -0.10
CA ILE A 50 0.63 -5.93 0.52
C ILE A 50 -0.28 -5.51 1.68
N CYS A 51 0.07 -4.42 2.37
CA CYS A 51 -0.67 -3.90 3.50
C CYS A 51 -1.96 -3.15 3.11
N HIS A 52 -2.19 -2.94 1.80
CA HIS A 52 -3.34 -2.22 1.31
C HIS A 52 -4.60 -3.08 1.39
N PHE A 53 -5.70 -2.54 1.93
CA PHE A 53 -6.97 -3.27 2.11
C PHE A 53 -7.65 -3.80 0.83
N LYS A 54 -7.09 -3.49 -0.35
CA LYS A 54 -7.55 -3.90 -1.68
C LYS A 54 -6.48 -4.69 -2.42
N PHE A 55 -5.49 -5.21 -1.70
CA PHE A 55 -4.35 -5.91 -2.30
C PHE A 55 -4.81 -6.98 -3.29
N GLU A 56 -5.70 -7.89 -2.88
CA GLU A 56 -6.29 -8.91 -3.74
C GLU A 56 -6.89 -8.33 -5.02
N HIS A 57 -7.76 -7.33 -4.84
CA HIS A 57 -8.46 -6.68 -5.92
C HIS A 57 -7.49 -6.00 -6.89
N HIS A 58 -6.41 -5.40 -6.40
CA HIS A 58 -5.38 -4.79 -7.23
C HIS A 58 -4.60 -5.85 -8.01
N VAL A 59 -4.22 -6.96 -7.37
CA VAL A 59 -3.53 -8.08 -8.04
C VAL A 59 -4.40 -8.66 -9.17
N LEU A 60 -5.66 -8.97 -8.90
CA LEU A 60 -6.60 -9.49 -9.91
C LEU A 60 -6.77 -8.53 -11.09
N ARG A 61 -6.94 -7.23 -10.82
CA ARG A 61 -7.08 -6.24 -11.90
C ARG A 61 -5.81 -6.10 -12.73
N ILE A 62 -4.63 -6.23 -12.13
CA ILE A 62 -3.38 -6.24 -12.87
C ILE A 62 -3.30 -7.51 -13.75
N ILE A 63 -3.67 -8.68 -13.22
CA ILE A 63 -3.71 -9.94 -13.98
C ILE A 63 -4.65 -9.83 -15.18
N GLU A 64 -5.87 -9.31 -14.99
CA GLU A 64 -6.83 -9.06 -16.07
C GLU A 64 -6.30 -8.05 -17.10
N ALA A 65 -5.61 -7.00 -16.63
CA ALA A 65 -5.01 -6.00 -17.50
C ALA A 65 -3.86 -6.59 -18.34
N ILE A 66 -3.03 -7.47 -17.77
CA ILE A 66 -2.00 -8.23 -18.49
C ILE A 66 -2.66 -9.15 -19.52
N GLY A 67 -3.67 -9.92 -19.11
CA GLY A 67 -4.32 -10.89 -19.98
C GLY A 67 -5.01 -10.26 -21.19
N SER A 68 -5.72 -9.16 -20.97
CA SER A 68 -6.43 -8.42 -22.01
C SER A 68 -5.57 -7.39 -22.75
N MET A 69 -4.39 -7.06 -22.22
CA MET A 69 -3.54 -5.93 -22.63
C MET A 69 -4.33 -4.62 -22.72
N LYS A 70 -5.19 -4.35 -21.72
CA LYS A 70 -6.01 -3.15 -21.58
C LYS A 70 -6.00 -2.65 -20.14
N LEU A 71 -6.14 -1.34 -19.97
CA LEU A 71 -6.24 -0.70 -18.65
C LEU A 71 -7.62 -0.10 -18.47
N ASP A 72 -8.29 -0.53 -17.40
CA ASP A 72 -9.56 0.02 -16.93
C ASP A 72 -9.36 0.99 -15.73
N ILE A 73 -8.11 1.31 -15.41
CA ILE A 73 -7.74 2.29 -14.38
C ILE A 73 -6.78 3.29 -14.99
N HIS A 74 -7.09 4.58 -14.85
CA HIS A 74 -6.09 5.62 -15.01
C HIS A 74 -5.25 5.72 -13.72
N PRO A 75 -3.94 5.44 -13.76
CA PRO A 75 -3.09 5.48 -12.56
C PRO A 75 -3.13 6.80 -11.80
N ASP A 76 -3.47 7.90 -12.48
CA ASP A 76 -3.55 9.25 -11.90
C ASP A 76 -4.78 9.46 -11.02
N LEU A 77 -5.78 8.57 -11.09
CA LEU A 77 -6.98 8.63 -10.25
C LEU A 77 -6.83 7.87 -8.92
N ILE A 78 -5.71 7.16 -8.72
CA ILE A 78 -5.45 6.43 -7.48
C ILE A 78 -5.25 7.45 -6.34
N GLY A 79 -6.03 7.31 -5.28
CA GLY A 79 -5.99 8.22 -4.12
C GLY A 79 -6.82 9.50 -4.27
N SER A 80 -7.58 9.67 -5.35
CA SER A 80 -8.47 10.83 -5.58
C SER A 80 -9.48 11.06 -4.45
N ALA A 81 -9.95 10.00 -3.80
CA ALA A 81 -10.87 10.08 -2.67
C ALA A 81 -10.19 10.33 -1.31
N HIS A 82 -8.85 10.46 -1.27
CA HIS A 82 -8.10 10.67 -0.03
C HIS A 82 -8.44 12.03 0.60
N PRO A 83 -8.54 12.14 1.95
CA PRO A 83 -8.83 13.41 2.64
C PRO A 83 -7.93 14.61 2.25
N LYS A 84 -6.69 14.34 1.82
CA LYS A 84 -5.78 15.36 1.24
C LYS A 84 -6.42 16.14 0.10
N CYS A 85 -7.21 15.49 -0.73
CA CYS A 85 -7.76 16.06 -1.97
C CYS A 85 -8.92 17.04 -1.71
N GLY A 86 -9.30 17.25 -0.45
CA GLY A 86 -10.32 18.20 -0.03
C GLY A 86 -11.37 17.57 0.89
N GLU A 87 -12.12 18.42 1.58
CA GLU A 87 -13.08 17.99 2.60
C GLU A 87 -14.26 17.17 2.06
N ASP A 88 -14.50 17.18 0.75
CA ASP A 88 -15.54 16.40 0.09
C ASP A 88 -15.01 15.21 -0.74
N ALA A 89 -13.68 15.01 -0.81
CA ALA A 89 -13.06 13.96 -1.63
C ALA A 89 -13.56 12.56 -1.25
N TRP A 90 -13.88 12.35 0.04
CA TRP A 90 -14.40 11.08 0.54
C TRP A 90 -15.76 10.68 -0.06
N ARG A 91 -16.52 11.59 -0.68
CA ARG A 91 -17.82 11.26 -1.29
C ARG A 91 -17.70 10.28 -2.45
N GLU A 92 -16.53 10.22 -3.07
CA GLU A 92 -16.23 9.30 -4.17
C GLU A 92 -15.78 7.92 -3.64
N ASP A 93 -15.49 7.80 -2.34
CA ASP A 93 -15.07 6.55 -1.71
C ASP A 93 -16.25 5.67 -1.29
N LYS A 94 -16.41 4.54 -1.98
CA LYS A 94 -17.44 3.53 -1.69
C LYS A 94 -17.16 2.69 -0.44
N THR A 95 -15.96 2.79 0.14
CA THR A 95 -15.53 1.94 1.25
C THR A 95 -15.79 2.56 2.62
N GLY A 96 -16.09 3.86 2.66
CA GLY A 96 -16.32 4.62 3.89
C GLY A 96 -15.04 4.91 4.69
N ARG A 97 -13.88 4.42 4.27
CA ARG A 97 -12.60 4.66 4.95
C ARG A 97 -12.22 6.12 4.91
N SER A 98 -12.37 6.75 3.74
CA SER A 98 -12.08 8.18 3.52
C SER A 98 -12.96 9.06 4.39
N ARG A 99 -14.25 8.71 4.49
CA ARG A 99 -15.18 9.39 5.40
C ARG A 99 -14.73 9.23 6.84
N LYS A 100 -14.40 8.01 7.28
CA LYS A 100 -13.95 7.75 8.65
C LYS A 100 -12.68 8.51 8.98
N GLY A 101 -11.72 8.55 8.05
CA GLY A 101 -10.50 9.35 8.19
C GLY A 101 -10.81 10.85 8.36
N GLN A 102 -11.72 11.38 7.53
CA GLN A 102 -12.17 12.77 7.62
C GLN A 102 -12.84 13.10 8.95
N GLU A 103 -13.72 12.22 9.46
CA GLU A 103 -14.37 12.37 10.76
C GLU A 103 -13.35 12.50 11.89
N TYR A 104 -12.35 11.61 11.94
CA TYR A 104 -11.27 11.70 12.92
C TYR A 104 -10.44 12.98 12.76
N ILE A 105 -10.10 13.40 11.53
CA ILE A 105 -9.36 14.64 11.29
C ILE A 105 -10.10 15.83 11.91
N TRP A 106 -11.42 15.92 11.72
CA TRP A 106 -12.24 16.99 12.31
C TRP A 106 -12.22 16.96 13.83
N VAL A 107 -12.43 15.79 14.45
CA VAL A 107 -12.45 15.65 15.91
C VAL A 107 -11.08 15.96 16.53
N LEU A 108 -9.99 15.50 15.90
CA LEU A 108 -8.62 15.76 16.36
C LEU A 108 -8.27 17.25 16.27
N LYS A 109 -8.66 17.94 15.19
CA LYS A 109 -8.49 19.39 15.05
C LYS A 109 -9.25 20.16 16.13
N ALA A 110 -10.51 19.79 16.40
CA ALA A 110 -11.32 20.39 17.46
C ALA A 110 -10.67 20.20 18.86
N TRP A 111 -10.14 19.00 19.14
CA TRP A 111 -9.43 18.73 20.40
C TRP A 111 -8.17 19.60 20.56
N VAL A 112 -7.37 19.76 19.50
CA VAL A 112 -6.19 20.65 19.52
C VAL A 112 -6.59 22.12 19.70
N ALA A 113 -7.71 22.55 19.10
CA ALA A 113 -8.24 23.90 19.28
C ALA A 113 -8.76 24.15 20.71
N GLY A 114 -9.10 23.09 21.46
CA GLY A 114 -9.72 23.21 22.79
C GLY A 114 -11.20 23.47 22.74
N GLU A 115 -11.81 23.12 21.62
CA GLU A 115 -13.26 23.11 21.49
C GLU A 115 -13.85 22.03 22.41
N LYS A 116 -15.13 22.19 22.75
CA LYS A 116 -15.87 21.14 23.43
C LYS A 116 -16.60 20.30 22.38
N PRO A 117 -16.88 19.02 22.65
CA PRO A 117 -17.79 18.24 21.82
C PRO A 117 -19.10 19.02 21.60
N PRO A 118 -19.54 19.23 20.34
CA PRO A 118 -20.81 19.88 20.07
C PRO A 118 -21.98 18.95 20.45
N GLU A 119 -23.11 19.52 20.89
CA GLU A 119 -24.34 18.75 21.13
C GLU A 119 -24.95 18.21 19.81
N ASP A 120 -24.76 18.94 18.71
CA ASP A 120 -25.14 18.53 17.35
C ASP A 120 -24.06 18.98 16.38
N ASP A 121 -23.47 18.05 15.63
CA ASP A 121 -22.44 18.35 14.64
C ASP A 121 -23.09 18.45 13.25
N PRO A 122 -23.06 19.61 12.58
CA PRO A 122 -23.73 19.82 11.29
C PRO A 122 -23.15 18.95 10.16
N ARG A 123 -21.98 18.32 10.37
CA ARG A 123 -21.36 17.37 9.44
C ARG A 123 -21.85 15.94 9.65
N GLY A 124 -22.65 15.69 10.68
CA GLY A 124 -23.18 14.36 11.04
C GLY A 124 -22.13 13.44 11.67
N ILE A 125 -21.14 14.00 12.38
CA ILE A 125 -20.16 13.22 13.13
C ILE A 125 -20.86 12.61 14.36
N PRO A 126 -20.72 11.30 14.62
CA PRO A 126 -21.29 10.68 15.81
C PRO A 126 -20.74 11.29 17.11
N GLU A 127 -21.61 11.62 18.06
CA GLU A 127 -21.23 12.17 19.38
C GLU A 127 -20.24 11.27 20.12
N ASN A 128 -20.46 9.95 20.08
CA ASN A 128 -19.58 8.97 20.72
C ASN A 128 -18.14 9.04 20.20
N LEU A 129 -17.93 9.48 18.96
CA LEU A 129 -16.57 9.66 18.42
C LEU A 129 -15.83 10.79 19.13
N PHE A 130 -16.50 11.90 19.43
CA PHE A 130 -15.90 12.98 20.21
C PHE A 130 -15.54 12.50 21.61
N GLU A 131 -16.49 11.84 22.29
CA GLU A 131 -16.25 11.33 23.64
C GLU A 131 -15.07 10.34 23.68
N GLU A 132 -15.03 9.38 22.76
CA GLU A 132 -13.96 8.38 22.68
C GLU A 132 -12.59 9.02 22.48
N VAL A 133 -12.48 9.98 21.56
CA VAL A 133 -11.22 10.68 21.26
C VAL A 133 -10.78 11.53 22.44
N TYR A 134 -11.68 12.34 23.00
CA TYR A 134 -11.37 13.26 24.10
C TYR A 134 -10.97 12.50 25.36
N ASN A 135 -11.70 11.44 25.70
CA ASN A 135 -11.37 10.58 26.84
C ASN A 135 -10.03 9.87 26.65
N SER A 136 -9.75 9.39 25.43
CA SER A 136 -8.49 8.70 25.13
C SER A 136 -7.28 9.63 25.19
N LEU A 137 -7.38 10.83 24.64
CA LEU A 137 -6.30 11.82 24.67
C LEU A 137 -6.12 12.44 26.06
N GLY A 138 -7.21 12.60 26.80
CA GLY A 138 -7.22 13.18 28.15
C GLY A 138 -6.82 14.65 28.17
N GLN A 139 -6.18 15.08 29.26
CA GLN A 139 -5.78 16.48 29.42
C GLN A 139 -4.75 16.90 28.36
N ARG A 140 -5.02 18.03 27.73
CA ARG A 140 -4.13 18.69 26.76
C ARG A 140 -2.80 19.09 27.39
N ASN A 141 -1.73 18.91 26.62
CA ASN A 141 -0.41 19.48 26.88
C ASN A 141 0.35 19.63 25.57
N LYS A 142 1.43 20.40 25.58
CA LYS A 142 2.23 20.71 24.39
C LYS A 142 2.69 19.49 23.58
N TYR A 143 3.01 18.38 24.25
CA TYR A 143 3.50 17.17 23.56
C TYR A 143 2.37 16.42 22.89
N LYS A 144 1.23 16.26 23.57
CA LYS A 144 0.06 15.60 23.00
C LYS A 144 -0.50 16.40 21.81
N GLU A 145 -0.57 17.72 21.93
CA GLU A 145 -1.02 18.59 20.84
C GLU A 145 -0.13 18.43 19.60
N ALA A 146 1.19 18.47 19.78
CA ALA A 146 2.13 18.30 18.68
C ALA A 146 2.08 16.89 18.05
N LEU A 147 1.90 15.84 18.86
CA LEU A 147 1.71 14.48 18.34
C LEU A 147 0.38 14.30 17.62
N VAL A 148 -0.71 14.91 18.10
CA VAL A 148 -2.00 14.91 17.40
C VAL A 148 -1.90 15.65 16.07
N LEU A 149 -1.20 16.79 16.02
CA LEU A 149 -0.93 17.51 14.78
C LEU A 149 -0.10 16.66 13.81
N ALA A 150 0.94 15.97 14.27
CA ALA A 150 1.72 15.06 13.44
C ALA A 150 0.86 13.90 12.86
N LEU A 151 -0.09 13.38 13.64
CA LEU A 151 -1.05 12.38 13.17
C LEU A 151 -2.00 12.97 12.12
N VAL A 152 -2.58 14.15 12.35
CA VAL A 152 -3.44 14.84 11.38
C VAL A 152 -2.69 15.10 10.08
N ASP A 153 -1.46 15.56 10.17
CA ASP A 153 -0.55 15.77 9.05
C ASP A 153 -0.33 14.49 8.26
N ARG A 154 -0.09 13.37 8.95
CA ARG A 154 0.01 12.06 8.29
C ARG A 154 -1.28 11.69 7.57
N LEU A 155 -2.44 11.84 8.20
CA LEU A 155 -3.75 11.52 7.60
C LEU A 155 -4.11 12.42 6.40
N LEU A 156 -3.52 13.61 6.32
CA LEU A 156 -3.67 14.54 5.20
C LEU A 156 -2.53 14.45 4.19
N TRP A 157 -1.54 13.58 4.40
CA TRP A 157 -0.26 13.58 3.68
C TRP A 157 0.35 14.99 3.54
N ASN A 158 0.24 15.75 4.63
CA ASN A 158 0.75 17.10 4.79
C ASN A 158 1.93 17.04 5.76
N PHE A 159 3.16 16.95 5.28
CA PHE A 159 4.34 16.74 6.14
C PHE A 159 4.90 18.07 6.68
N GLU A 160 4.02 18.99 7.11
CA GLU A 160 4.38 20.36 7.46
C GLU A 160 4.88 20.52 8.91
N THR A 161 4.48 19.64 9.84
CA THR A 161 4.92 19.72 11.23
C THR A 161 6.42 19.43 11.34
N GLU A 162 7.16 20.33 12.00
CA GLU A 162 8.56 20.09 12.37
C GLU A 162 8.64 19.00 13.46
N ARG A 163 9.12 17.81 13.08
CA ARG A 163 9.09 16.60 13.94
C ARG A 163 10.38 16.32 14.68
N LYS A 164 11.50 16.99 14.36
CA LYS A 164 12.83 16.69 14.93
C LYS A 164 12.84 16.70 16.46
N GLU A 165 12.15 17.64 17.07
CA GLU A 165 12.07 17.69 18.53
C GLU A 165 11.13 16.62 19.09
N LEU A 166 10.04 16.28 18.39
CA LEU A 166 9.17 15.16 18.79
C LEU A 166 9.89 13.81 18.69
N GLU A 167 10.64 13.58 17.61
CA GLU A 167 11.41 12.35 17.39
C GLU A 167 12.40 12.11 18.52
N ARG A 168 13.04 13.15 19.05
CA ARG A 168 13.97 13.03 20.20
C ARG A 168 13.32 12.48 21.46
N HIS A 169 12.04 12.78 21.70
CA HIS A 169 11.32 12.37 22.91
C HIS A 169 10.38 11.18 22.68
N PHE A 170 9.94 10.97 21.44
CA PHE A 170 8.83 10.10 21.08
C PHE A 170 9.05 9.35 19.76
N GLU A 171 10.30 9.00 19.44
CA GLU A 171 10.69 8.27 18.22
C GLU A 171 9.72 7.13 17.87
N ALA A 172 9.43 6.24 18.81
CA ALA A 172 8.55 5.10 18.60
C ALA A 172 7.09 5.50 18.27
N LEU A 173 6.59 6.62 18.82
CA LEU A 173 5.26 7.11 18.49
C LEU A 173 5.23 7.76 17.11
N ILE A 174 6.25 8.54 16.76
CA ILE A 174 6.38 9.14 15.42
C ILE A 174 6.45 8.03 14.37
N TYR A 175 7.25 6.99 14.62
CA TYR A 175 7.32 5.81 13.76
C TYR A 175 5.93 5.16 13.55
N GLN A 176 5.13 5.00 14.61
CA GLN A 176 3.77 4.45 14.47
C GLN A 176 2.80 5.42 13.79
N ILE A 177 2.93 6.73 14.03
CA ILE A 177 2.18 7.77 13.30
C ILE A 177 2.47 7.64 11.80
N ASP A 178 3.74 7.58 11.39
CA ASP A 178 4.13 7.51 9.99
C ASP A 178 3.64 6.25 9.28
N ARG A 179 3.33 5.21 10.03
CA ARG A 179 2.77 3.96 9.53
C ARG A 179 1.24 3.88 9.68
N THR A 180 0.58 4.95 10.14
CA THR A 180 -0.89 5.06 10.19
C THR A 180 -1.40 5.73 8.92
N ASP A 181 -1.83 4.92 7.94
CA ASP A 181 -2.40 5.41 6.69
C ASP A 181 -3.78 4.79 6.43
N ILE A 182 -4.63 5.54 5.72
CA ILE A 182 -6.02 5.21 5.43
C ILE A 182 -6.18 3.99 4.51
N CYS A 183 -5.16 3.75 3.69
CA CYS A 183 -5.07 2.62 2.78
C CYS A 183 -4.80 1.28 3.52
N HIS A 184 -4.35 1.34 4.77
CA HIS A 184 -3.95 0.15 5.51
C HIS A 184 -5.16 -0.71 5.93
N TYR A 185 -5.10 -2.04 5.81
CA TYR A 185 -6.24 -2.92 6.17
C TYR A 185 -6.74 -2.68 7.61
N ALA A 186 -5.84 -2.47 8.58
CA ALA A 186 -6.17 -2.21 9.99
C ALA A 186 -6.50 -0.74 10.33
N PHE A 187 -6.62 0.16 9.35
CA PHE A 187 -6.65 1.61 9.57
C PHE A 187 -7.55 2.11 10.72
N PRO A 188 -8.87 1.78 10.80
CA PRO A 188 -9.70 2.29 11.90
C PRO A 188 -9.17 1.88 13.27
N LYS A 189 -8.75 0.62 13.42
CA LYS A 189 -8.19 0.10 14.68
C LYS A 189 -6.84 0.75 15.01
N ASN A 190 -5.99 0.98 14.00
CA ASN A 190 -4.71 1.66 14.19
C ASN A 190 -4.91 3.10 14.66
N LEU A 191 -5.87 3.80 14.09
CA LEU A 191 -6.16 5.18 14.47
C LEU A 191 -6.61 5.26 15.93
N GLU A 192 -7.49 4.36 16.38
CA GLU A 192 -7.87 4.24 17.79
C GLU A 192 -6.68 3.92 18.70
N LYS A 193 -5.82 2.97 18.29
CA LYS A 193 -4.59 2.63 19.02
C LYS A 193 -3.67 3.83 19.13
N MET A 194 -3.49 4.60 18.06
CA MET A 194 -2.65 5.80 18.03
C MET A 194 -3.17 6.90 18.94
N ILE A 195 -4.47 7.16 18.92
CA ILE A 195 -5.09 8.15 19.80
C ILE A 195 -4.86 7.78 21.27
N LYS A 196 -5.06 6.50 21.64
CA LYS A 196 -4.76 5.99 22.99
C LYS A 196 -3.27 6.05 23.34
N ALA A 197 -2.40 5.76 22.38
CA ALA A 197 -0.95 5.80 22.53
C ALA A 197 -0.46 7.22 22.81
N ILE A 198 -0.95 8.21 22.04
CA ILE A 198 -0.68 9.64 22.25
C ILE A 198 -1.21 10.09 23.62
N GLY A 199 -2.44 9.70 23.98
CA GLY A 199 -3.03 10.01 25.29
C GLY A 199 -2.19 9.51 26.47
N LYS A 200 -1.53 8.36 26.32
CA LYS A 200 -0.62 7.78 27.31
C LYS A 200 0.84 8.23 27.15
N LEU A 201 1.18 8.93 26.06
CA LEU A 201 2.54 9.24 25.65
C LEU A 201 3.45 7.98 25.60
N LYS A 202 2.89 6.86 25.14
CA LYS A 202 3.57 5.57 25.02
C LYS A 202 3.14 4.86 23.74
N PRO A 203 4.05 4.21 23.00
CA PRO A 203 3.69 3.47 21.79
C PRO A 203 2.70 2.33 22.09
N ALA A 204 1.89 1.98 21.10
CA ALA A 204 1.04 0.81 21.17
C ALA A 204 1.87 -0.47 21.05
N THR A 205 1.53 -1.53 21.81
CA THR A 205 2.30 -2.79 21.87
C THR A 205 2.07 -3.71 20.68
N ASP A 206 0.95 -3.57 19.98
CA ASP A 206 0.52 -4.47 18.89
C ASP A 206 0.06 -3.64 17.69
N PHE A 207 0.95 -2.81 17.14
CA PHE A 207 0.64 -1.88 16.07
C PHE A 207 0.97 -2.47 14.70
N GLU A 208 -0.01 -2.52 13.81
CA GLU A 208 0.11 -3.08 12.46
C GLU A 208 -0.02 -1.95 11.44
N GLY A 209 1.04 -1.19 11.20
CA GLY A 209 0.98 -0.06 10.26
C GLY A 209 1.44 -0.42 8.85
N CYS A 210 1.43 0.55 7.93
CA CYS A 210 1.94 0.41 6.55
C CYS A 210 3.25 -0.37 6.48
N GLY A 211 3.33 -1.32 5.54
CA GLY A 211 4.45 -2.26 5.44
C GLY A 211 4.37 -3.46 6.40
N SER A 212 3.33 -3.57 7.24
CA SER A 212 3.00 -4.82 7.92
C SER A 212 2.13 -5.69 7.02
N HIS A 213 2.18 -7.00 7.23
CA HIS A 213 1.29 -7.97 6.60
C HIS A 213 0.59 -8.79 7.69
N ASP A 214 -0.66 -9.15 7.44
CA ASP A 214 -1.32 -10.21 8.18
C ASP A 214 -1.11 -11.56 7.45
N GLU A 215 -1.41 -12.65 8.16
CA GLU A 215 -1.27 -14.01 7.64
C GLU A 215 -2.17 -14.25 6.41
N GLU A 216 -3.33 -13.61 6.34
CA GLU A 216 -4.27 -13.74 5.22
C GLU A 216 -3.69 -13.16 3.92
N HIS A 217 -3.12 -11.95 3.98
CA HIS A 217 -2.45 -11.32 2.85
C HIS A 217 -1.21 -12.09 2.42
N GLN A 218 -0.47 -12.69 3.37
CA GLN A 218 0.67 -13.55 3.04
C GLN A 218 0.24 -14.82 2.31
N ILE A 219 -0.74 -15.56 2.82
CA ILE A 219 -1.26 -16.78 2.17
C ILE A 219 -1.77 -16.46 0.77
N MET A 220 -2.48 -15.34 0.62
CA MET A 220 -2.98 -14.88 -0.66
C MET A 220 -1.86 -14.50 -1.63
N ALA A 221 -0.84 -13.77 -1.16
CA ALA A 221 0.33 -13.43 -1.95
C ALA A 221 1.06 -14.68 -2.45
N LEU A 222 1.24 -15.69 -1.58
CA LEU A 222 1.85 -16.97 -1.93
C LEU A 222 1.06 -17.67 -3.03
N HIS A 223 -0.26 -17.75 -2.87
CA HIS A 223 -1.15 -18.35 -3.86
C HIS A 223 -1.00 -17.68 -5.23
N TYR A 224 -0.98 -16.34 -5.30
CA TYR A 224 -0.77 -15.65 -6.57
C TYR A 224 0.63 -15.90 -7.16
N VAL A 225 1.69 -15.91 -6.35
CA VAL A 225 3.04 -16.23 -6.86
C VAL A 225 3.07 -17.64 -7.47
N MET A 226 2.47 -18.63 -6.81
CA MET A 226 2.38 -20.00 -7.32
C MET A 226 1.60 -20.05 -8.64
N GLU A 227 0.44 -19.41 -8.71
CA GLU A 227 -0.41 -19.37 -9.90
C GLU A 227 0.26 -18.69 -11.11
N LEU A 228 0.97 -17.58 -10.87
CA LEU A 228 1.73 -16.85 -11.89
C LEU A 228 2.91 -17.68 -12.40
N ASN A 229 3.63 -18.36 -11.48
CA ASN A 229 4.72 -19.26 -11.84
C ASN A 229 4.22 -20.47 -12.64
N ALA A 230 3.11 -21.09 -12.23
CA ALA A 230 2.48 -22.18 -12.97
C ALA A 230 2.17 -21.75 -14.41
N TRP A 231 1.57 -20.56 -14.58
CA TRP A 231 1.33 -20.02 -15.92
C TRP A 231 2.65 -19.82 -16.67
N LEU A 232 3.69 -19.21 -16.09
CA LEU A 232 5.01 -19.05 -16.75
C LEU A 232 5.62 -20.37 -17.22
N HIS A 233 5.38 -21.48 -16.52
CA HIS A 233 5.86 -22.82 -16.89
C HIS A 233 4.93 -23.58 -17.84
N GLY A 234 3.76 -23.02 -18.15
CA GLY A 234 2.80 -23.61 -19.11
C GLY A 234 1.84 -24.59 -18.47
N GLU A 235 1.72 -24.55 -17.15
CA GLU A 235 0.74 -25.31 -16.40
C GLU A 235 -0.62 -24.59 -16.41
N MET A 236 -1.69 -25.37 -16.32
CA MET A 236 -3.05 -24.85 -16.28
C MET A 236 -3.39 -24.38 -14.87
N SER A 237 -3.82 -23.12 -14.76
CA SER A 237 -4.26 -22.51 -13.50
C SER A 237 -5.47 -21.59 -13.75
N GLU A 238 -6.24 -21.26 -12.71
CA GLU A 238 -7.38 -20.35 -12.85
C GLU A 238 -6.89 -18.95 -13.27
N THR A 239 -5.80 -18.49 -12.66
CA THR A 239 -5.11 -17.26 -13.05
C THR A 239 -4.63 -17.32 -14.51
N GLY A 240 -4.14 -18.48 -14.94
CA GLY A 240 -3.68 -18.71 -16.30
C GLY A 240 -4.76 -18.52 -17.36
N LYS A 241 -6.04 -18.81 -17.03
CA LYS A 241 -7.17 -18.54 -17.93
C LYS A 241 -7.37 -17.05 -18.17
N LEU A 242 -7.17 -16.22 -17.14
CA LEU A 242 -7.27 -14.76 -17.26
C LEU A 242 -6.12 -14.19 -18.09
N LEU A 243 -4.91 -14.71 -17.91
CA LEU A 243 -3.71 -14.28 -18.65
C LEU A 243 -3.75 -14.66 -20.13
N GLY A 244 -4.42 -15.76 -20.47
CA GLY A 244 -4.60 -16.23 -21.84
C GLY A 244 -3.30 -16.64 -22.51
N GLU A 245 -3.18 -16.40 -23.82
CA GLU A 245 -2.01 -16.79 -24.62
C GLU A 245 -0.73 -16.11 -24.14
N LYS A 246 0.35 -16.90 -24.09
CA LYS A 246 1.70 -16.43 -23.78
C LYS A 246 2.28 -15.62 -24.92
N THR A 247 2.80 -14.46 -24.57
CA THR A 247 3.62 -13.62 -25.44
C THR A 247 4.78 -13.10 -24.61
N LEU A 248 5.90 -12.77 -25.24
CA LEU A 248 7.07 -12.23 -24.55
C LEU A 248 6.74 -11.03 -23.66
N LEU A 249 5.82 -10.16 -24.11
CA LEU A 249 5.37 -8.99 -23.36
C LEU A 249 4.60 -9.36 -22.09
N LYS A 250 3.71 -10.36 -22.17
CA LYS A 250 2.96 -10.85 -21.02
C LYS A 250 3.85 -11.62 -20.05
N GLU A 251 4.78 -12.42 -20.56
CA GLU A 251 5.77 -13.11 -19.73
C GLU A 251 6.58 -12.11 -18.91
N TRP A 252 7.11 -11.06 -19.54
CA TRP A 252 7.81 -9.99 -18.83
C TRP A 252 6.95 -9.30 -17.75
N LEU A 253 5.70 -8.95 -18.06
CA LEU A 253 4.79 -8.33 -17.08
C LEU A 253 4.42 -9.28 -15.92
N VAL A 254 4.18 -10.56 -16.22
CA VAL A 254 3.89 -11.58 -15.21
C VAL A 254 5.09 -11.82 -14.31
N SER A 255 6.30 -11.93 -14.87
CA SER A 255 7.53 -12.03 -14.09
C SER A 255 7.71 -10.80 -13.20
N CYS A 256 7.40 -9.59 -13.70
CA CYS A 256 7.44 -8.39 -12.88
C CYS A 256 6.46 -8.44 -11.71
N LEU A 257 5.22 -8.88 -11.97
CA LEU A 257 4.19 -8.99 -10.94
C LEU A 257 4.56 -10.05 -9.90
N ALA A 258 4.99 -11.24 -10.33
CA ALA A 258 5.39 -12.34 -9.45
C ALA A 258 6.54 -11.91 -8.54
N LYS A 259 7.60 -11.32 -9.11
CA LYS A 259 8.73 -10.77 -8.33
C LYS A 259 8.25 -9.75 -7.31
N THR A 260 7.41 -8.80 -7.72
CA THR A 260 6.90 -7.76 -6.83
C THR A 260 6.11 -8.35 -5.65
N ILE A 261 5.17 -9.27 -5.91
CA ILE A 261 4.37 -9.90 -4.85
C ILE A 261 5.26 -10.70 -3.91
N LYS A 262 6.23 -11.44 -4.47
CA LYS A 262 7.16 -12.27 -3.72
C LYS A 262 7.95 -11.47 -2.68
N GLU A 263 8.50 -10.33 -3.10
CA GLU A 263 9.25 -9.44 -2.21
C GLU A 263 8.36 -8.75 -1.18
N LEU A 264 7.17 -8.28 -1.59
CA LEU A 264 6.22 -7.65 -0.65
C LEU A 264 5.77 -8.62 0.46
N ALA A 265 5.75 -9.92 0.17
CA ALA A 265 5.39 -10.95 1.14
C ALA A 265 6.59 -11.55 1.88
N TRP A 266 7.81 -11.08 1.62
CA TRP A 266 9.07 -11.60 2.17
C TRP A 266 9.28 -13.11 1.96
N PHE A 267 8.93 -13.64 0.77
CA PHE A 267 9.25 -15.03 0.44
C PHE A 267 10.71 -15.18 -0.01
N GLU A 268 11.48 -15.99 0.72
CA GLU A 268 12.86 -16.33 0.34
C GLU A 268 12.96 -17.38 -0.80
N GLU A 269 11.84 -17.96 -1.25
CA GLU A 269 11.88 -19.02 -2.27
C GLU A 269 12.22 -18.47 -3.68
N LYS A 270 13.35 -18.90 -4.24
CA LYS A 270 13.78 -18.56 -5.62
C LYS A 270 12.71 -19.00 -6.64
N ILE A 271 12.39 -18.14 -7.62
CA ILE A 271 11.63 -18.58 -8.80
C ILE A 271 12.51 -19.60 -9.56
N PRO A 272 12.01 -20.82 -9.87
CA PRO A 272 12.77 -21.77 -10.68
C PRO A 272 13.09 -21.14 -12.05
N GLU A 273 14.33 -21.26 -12.49
CA GLU A 273 14.75 -20.74 -13.79
C GLU A 273 13.91 -21.36 -14.92
N SER A 274 13.43 -20.53 -15.84
CA SER A 274 12.78 -20.99 -17.06
C SER A 274 13.79 -21.81 -17.86
N SER A 275 13.65 -23.14 -17.85
CA SER A 275 14.42 -24.05 -18.69
C SER A 275 13.93 -23.98 -20.13
N GLY A 276 14.28 -22.88 -20.81
CA GLY A 276 14.14 -22.75 -22.25
C GLY A 276 15.40 -23.23 -22.95
N LEU A 277 15.38 -24.47 -23.46
CA LEU A 277 15.83 -24.89 -24.80
C LEU A 277 15.94 -26.42 -24.83
N GLY A 278 15.14 -27.02 -25.68
CA GLY A 278 15.15 -28.46 -25.93
C GLY A 278 16.51 -28.93 -26.40
N GLU A 279 17.01 -29.98 -25.76
CA GLU A 279 17.89 -30.92 -26.43
C GLU A 279 17.00 -31.91 -27.18
N THR A 280 16.82 -31.65 -28.48
CA THR A 280 16.60 -32.72 -29.44
C THR A 280 17.84 -33.62 -29.41
N ASN A 281 17.70 -34.85 -28.92
CA ASN A 281 18.67 -35.90 -29.18
C ASN A 281 18.02 -37.00 -30.02
N ASN A 282 18.70 -37.25 -31.15
CA ASN A 282 18.49 -38.33 -32.11
C ASN A 282 18.57 -39.72 -31.46
#